data_AF-A0A938AQ45-F1
#
_entry.id   AF-A0A938AQ45-F1
#
_cell.length_a   1.000
_cell.length_b   1.000
_cell.length_c   1.000
_cell.angle_alpha   90.00
_cell.angle_beta   90.00
_cell.angle_gamma   90.00
#
_symmetry.space_group_name_H-M   'P 1'
#
loop_
_entity.id
_entity.type
_entity.pdbx_description
1 polymer ?
#
loop_
_entity_poly.entity_id
_entity_poly.type
_entity_poly.pdbx_seq_one_letter_code
_entity_poly.pdbx_strand_id
1 'polypeptide(L)'
;MDAPVPDCLRCWRGWPFLCFEEQEMSLLRKITNGVTDESIYRRIGWMYVSFFLLYVSVTALSYYLLPEGIFRGKHPIISRLQFAPNVWVSTLQIFGYNLIPTTLIIACNLLAQQSRWVKERFVPIGYTAFWGLTIVFAVITGSWSFGVATAAPPLHYRLVGMFDILHRSGLLEFSAYLLAAVVSFKFTLWYSDRKTIIASRNWREVKLTKSEKVFLLLAFVLLFCGAYVESCRIIQLTG
;
A
#
# COMPACT_ATOMS: atom_id res chain seq x y z
N MET A 1 -1.46 -51.71 -7.00
CA MET A 1 -1.93 -50.48 -7.68
C MET A 1 -2.66 -49.70 -6.61
N ASP A 2 -1.90 -48.95 -5.81
CA ASP A 2 -2.41 -48.22 -4.66
C ASP A 2 -2.48 -46.75 -5.04
N ALA A 3 -3.68 -46.25 -5.27
CA ALA A 3 -3.92 -44.83 -5.42
C ALA A 3 -3.86 -44.17 -4.03
N PRO A 4 -3.13 -43.07 -3.83
CA PRO A 4 -3.16 -42.33 -2.58
C PRO A 4 -4.51 -41.61 -2.44
N VAL A 5 -5.21 -41.92 -1.36
CA VAL A 5 -6.43 -41.23 -0.93
C VAL A 5 -6.04 -39.82 -0.43
N PRO A 6 -6.76 -38.74 -0.81
CA PRO A 6 -6.45 -37.39 -0.32
C PRO A 6 -6.72 -37.25 1.19
N ASP A 7 -5.73 -36.73 1.92
CA ASP A 7 -5.79 -36.35 3.34
C ASP A 7 -6.78 -35.19 3.59
N CYS A 8 -8.09 -35.45 3.52
CA CYS A 8 -9.15 -34.50 3.92
C CYS A 8 -9.85 -34.89 5.24
N LEU A 9 -9.45 -35.98 5.90
CA LEU A 9 -10.16 -36.53 7.05
C LEU A 9 -9.65 -36.07 8.43
N ARG A 10 -8.73 -35.09 8.51
CA ARG A 10 -8.18 -34.58 9.79
C ARG A 10 -8.85 -33.32 10.35
N CYS A 11 -9.99 -32.88 9.82
CA CYS A 11 -10.75 -31.72 10.32
C CYS A 11 -11.94 -32.08 11.24
N TRP A 12 -11.92 -33.24 11.91
CA TRP A 12 -13.06 -33.73 12.71
C TRP A 12 -12.97 -33.50 14.23
N ARG A 13 -12.13 -32.57 14.71
CA ARG A 13 -12.15 -32.14 16.12
C ARG A 13 -12.32 -30.63 16.24
N GLY A 14 -13.58 -30.18 16.12
CA GLY A 14 -14.26 -29.24 17.02
C GLY A 14 -13.65 -27.89 17.40
N TRP A 15 -12.57 -27.41 16.80
CA TRP A 15 -11.91 -26.15 17.20
C TRP A 15 -11.78 -25.19 16.01
N PRO A 16 -12.69 -24.21 15.86
CA PRO A 16 -12.68 -23.27 14.73
C PRO A 16 -11.41 -22.39 14.66
N PHE A 17 -10.67 -22.28 15.76
CA PHE A 17 -9.43 -21.49 15.84
C PHE A 17 -8.28 -22.09 14.99
N LEU A 18 -8.15 -23.42 14.96
CA LEU A 18 -7.08 -24.11 14.24
C LEU A 18 -7.25 -24.03 12.71
N CYS A 19 -8.48 -24.11 12.22
CA CYS A 19 -8.76 -23.91 10.79
C CYS A 19 -8.47 -22.47 10.34
N PHE A 20 -8.74 -21.49 11.19
CA PHE A 20 -8.49 -20.08 10.88
C PHE A 20 -6.99 -19.79 10.75
N GLU A 21 -6.17 -20.28 11.68
CA GLU A 21 -4.70 -20.15 11.61
C GLU A 21 -4.11 -20.84 10.37
N GLU A 22 -4.57 -22.05 10.02
CA GLU A 22 -4.07 -22.77 8.85
C GLU A 22 -4.41 -22.06 7.53
N GLN A 23 -5.61 -21.48 7.45
CA GLN A 23 -6.06 -20.71 6.29
C GLN A 23 -5.36 -19.34 6.18
N GLU A 24 -5.15 -18.65 7.30
CA GLU A 24 -4.41 -17.38 7.35
C GLU A 24 -2.95 -17.58 6.92
N MET A 25 -2.30 -18.64 7.44
CA MET A 25 -0.94 -19.03 7.06
C MET A 25 -0.82 -19.40 5.58
N SER A 26 -1.87 -20.02 5.02
CA SER A 26 -1.96 -20.30 3.57
C SER A 26 -2.06 -19.01 2.74
N LEU A 27 -2.85 -18.03 3.19
CA LEU A 27 -3.01 -16.75 2.50
C LEU A 27 -1.73 -15.90 2.54
N LEU A 28 -1.10 -15.77 3.72
CA LEU A 28 0.14 -15.00 3.86
C LEU A 28 1.28 -15.57 3.02
N ARG A 29 1.38 -16.90 2.91
CA ARG A 29 2.32 -17.55 1.98
C ARG A 29 2.02 -17.23 0.52
N LYS A 30 0.74 -17.29 0.12
CA LYS A 30 0.33 -16.94 -1.26
C LYS A 30 0.66 -15.50 -1.61
N ILE A 31 0.33 -14.56 -0.72
CA ILE A 31 0.68 -13.14 -0.88
C ILE A 31 2.20 -12.98 -0.96
N THR A 32 2.96 -13.55 -0.01
CA THR A 32 4.43 -13.47 0.01
C THR A 32 5.01 -13.95 -1.32
N ASN A 33 4.65 -15.16 -1.76
CA ASN A 33 5.13 -15.72 -3.02
C ASN A 33 4.75 -14.85 -4.21
N GLY A 34 3.53 -14.30 -4.21
CA GLY A 34 3.02 -13.46 -5.27
C GLY A 34 3.72 -12.10 -5.38
N VAL A 35 3.97 -11.43 -4.26
CA VAL A 35 4.66 -10.12 -4.25
C VAL A 35 6.15 -10.25 -4.51
N THR A 36 6.76 -11.41 -4.26
CA THR A 36 8.18 -11.68 -4.58
C THR A 36 8.36 -12.47 -5.87
N ASP A 37 7.34 -12.54 -6.72
CA ASP A 37 7.41 -13.26 -7.99
C ASP A 37 8.33 -12.56 -9.01
N GLU A 38 8.93 -13.31 -9.94
CA GLU A 38 9.78 -12.75 -10.99
C GLU A 38 8.99 -11.85 -11.97
N SER A 39 7.73 -12.21 -12.23
CA SER A 39 6.84 -11.43 -13.10
C SER A 39 6.31 -10.19 -12.40
N ILE A 40 6.62 -9.02 -12.98
CA ILE A 40 6.09 -7.73 -12.50
C ILE A 40 4.56 -7.73 -12.41
N TYR A 41 3.87 -8.33 -13.39
CA TYR A 41 2.41 -8.35 -13.41
C TYR A 41 1.84 -9.14 -12.22
N ARG A 42 2.49 -10.25 -11.84
CA ARG A 42 2.10 -11.01 -10.65
C ARG A 42 2.34 -10.21 -9.38
N ARG A 43 3.49 -9.53 -9.27
CA ARG A 43 3.77 -8.64 -8.13
C ARG A 43 2.74 -7.53 -8.00
N ILE A 44 2.39 -6.85 -9.10
CA ILE A 44 1.35 -5.81 -9.14
C ILE A 44 0.01 -6.38 -8.65
N GLY A 45 -0.43 -7.49 -9.24
CA GLY A 45 -1.71 -8.12 -8.89
C GLY A 45 -1.79 -8.49 -7.40
N TRP A 46 -0.77 -9.16 -6.87
CA TRP A 46 -0.73 -9.54 -5.46
C TRP A 46 -0.58 -8.35 -4.51
N MET A 47 0.13 -7.29 -4.91
CA MET A 47 0.17 -6.06 -4.15
C MET A 47 -1.20 -5.40 -4.06
N TYR A 48 -1.98 -5.35 -5.15
CA TYR A 48 -3.35 -4.82 -5.11
C TYR A 48 -4.27 -5.68 -4.25
N VAL A 49 -4.19 -7.01 -4.36
CA VAL A 49 -4.95 -7.94 -3.50
C VAL A 49 -4.63 -7.65 -2.03
N SER A 50 -3.35 -7.55 -1.67
CA SER A 50 -2.94 -7.25 -0.30
C SER A 50 -3.40 -5.86 0.16
N PHE A 51 -3.32 -4.86 -0.72
CA PHE A 51 -3.77 -3.49 -0.46
C PHE A 51 -5.26 -3.45 -0.14
N PHE A 52 -6.12 -4.04 -0.98
CA PHE A 52 -7.57 -4.02 -0.75
C PHE A 52 -7.98 -4.83 0.47
N LEU A 53 -7.36 -5.99 0.69
CA LEU A 53 -7.63 -6.80 1.89
C LEU A 53 -7.30 -6.01 3.18
N LEU A 54 -6.14 -5.35 3.22
CA LEU A 54 -5.76 -4.51 4.35
C LEU A 54 -6.66 -3.29 4.48
N TYR A 55 -6.85 -2.54 3.39
CA TYR A 55 -7.61 -1.30 3.39
C TYR A 55 -9.06 -1.52 3.85
N VAL A 56 -9.76 -2.49 3.27
CA VAL A 56 -11.17 -2.77 3.61
C VAL A 56 -11.29 -3.22 5.06
N SER A 57 -10.46 -4.19 5.48
CA SER A 57 -10.52 -4.76 6.83
C SER A 57 -10.21 -3.72 7.90
N VAL A 58 -9.12 -2.96 7.72
CA VAL A 58 -8.70 -1.93 8.69
C VAL A 58 -9.66 -0.75 8.71
N THR A 59 -10.21 -0.34 7.56
CA THR A 59 -11.22 0.72 7.50
C THR A 59 -12.49 0.32 8.26
N ALA A 60 -12.97 -0.91 8.06
CA ALA A 60 -14.14 -1.43 8.75
C ALA A 60 -13.90 -1.53 10.28
N LEU A 61 -12.77 -2.11 10.69
CA LEU A 61 -12.40 -2.19 12.11
C LEU A 61 -12.30 -0.80 12.74
N SER A 62 -11.65 0.14 12.06
CA SER A 62 -11.50 1.52 12.54
C SER A 62 -12.83 2.25 12.66
N TYR A 63 -13.78 1.99 11.75
CA TYR A 63 -15.12 2.55 11.79
C TYR A 63 -15.91 2.14 13.04
N TYR A 64 -15.78 0.87 13.45
CA TYR A 64 -16.51 0.35 14.62
C TYR A 64 -15.80 0.57 15.95
N LEU A 65 -14.46 0.62 15.95
CA LEU A 65 -13.66 0.65 17.18
C LEU A 65 -13.18 2.05 17.57
N LEU A 66 -12.97 2.96 16.61
CA LEU A 66 -12.38 4.26 16.88
C LEU A 66 -13.43 5.37 16.85
N PRO A 67 -13.34 6.36 17.75
CA PRO A 67 -14.20 7.52 17.71
C PRO A 67 -13.94 8.35 16.45
N GLU A 68 -15.00 8.99 15.97
CA GLU A 68 -14.90 9.85 14.80
C GLU A 68 -13.91 10.99 15.03
N GLY A 69 -13.03 11.25 14.06
CA GLY A 69 -12.12 12.39 14.10
C GLY A 69 -10.99 12.25 15.12
N ILE A 70 -10.70 11.06 15.64
CA ILE A 70 -9.64 10.86 16.65
C ILE A 70 -8.27 11.42 16.24
N PHE A 71 -7.96 11.45 14.94
CA PHE A 71 -6.72 12.01 14.39
C PHE A 71 -6.87 13.40 13.77
N ARG A 72 -8.08 13.98 13.79
CA ARG A 72 -8.34 15.30 13.19
C ARG A 72 -7.54 16.37 13.92
N GLY A 73 -6.81 17.21 13.17
CA GLY A 73 -6.03 18.33 13.70
C GLY A 73 -4.78 17.95 14.51
N LYS A 74 -4.43 16.67 14.63
CA LYS A 74 -3.26 16.21 15.40
C LYS A 74 -1.96 16.17 14.57
N HIS A 75 -2.02 16.46 13.27
CA HIS A 75 -0.84 16.43 12.41
C HIS A 75 -0.24 17.84 12.26
N PRO A 76 0.86 18.18 12.97
CA PRO A 76 1.36 19.56 13.08
C PRO A 76 1.79 20.18 11.75
N ILE A 77 2.21 19.36 10.78
CA ILE A 77 2.66 19.80 9.45
C ILE A 77 1.45 20.08 8.53
N ILE A 78 0.56 19.10 8.34
CA ILE A 78 -0.61 19.20 7.45
C ILE A 78 -1.57 20.32 7.90
N SER A 79 -1.76 20.52 9.21
CA SER A 79 -2.67 21.56 9.72
C SER A 79 -2.19 22.99 9.49
N ARG A 80 -0.93 23.20 9.13
CA ARG A 80 -0.34 24.54 8.83
C ARG A 80 -0.10 24.76 7.34
N LEU A 81 -0.39 23.75 6.53
CA LEU A 81 -0.08 23.77 5.11
C LEU A 81 -1.18 24.51 4.35
N GLN A 82 -0.86 25.70 3.87
CA GLN A 82 -1.72 26.47 2.98
C GLN A 82 -1.26 26.26 1.55
N PHE A 83 -2.12 25.65 0.74
CA PHE A 83 -1.87 25.48 -0.68
C PHE A 83 -2.17 26.77 -1.43
N ALA A 84 -1.43 27.02 -2.51
CA ALA A 84 -1.63 28.21 -3.32
C ALA A 84 -3.03 28.20 -3.96
N PRO A 85 -3.69 29.36 -4.14
CA PRO A 85 -5.01 29.43 -4.77
C PRO A 85 -4.97 29.12 -6.29
N ASN A 86 -3.78 29.03 -6.89
CA ASN A 86 -3.60 28.65 -8.27
C ASN A 86 -3.51 27.11 -8.41
N VAL A 87 -4.38 26.53 -9.26
CA VAL A 87 -4.49 25.07 -9.45
C VAL A 87 -3.14 24.43 -9.78
N TRP A 88 -2.35 25.02 -10.67
CA TRP A 88 -1.08 24.45 -11.11
C TRP A 88 -0.01 24.52 -10.03
N VAL A 89 0.08 25.65 -9.31
CA VAL A 89 1.02 25.81 -8.20
C VAL A 89 0.68 24.85 -7.07
N SER A 90 -0.60 24.75 -6.69
CA SER A 90 -1.09 23.80 -5.69
C SER A 90 -0.84 22.34 -6.12
N THR A 91 -1.06 22.01 -7.40
CA THR A 91 -0.75 20.69 -7.96
C THR A 91 0.72 20.34 -7.76
N LEU A 92 1.65 21.25 -8.09
CA LEU A 92 3.08 21.01 -7.92
C LEU A 92 3.47 20.87 -6.44
N GLN A 93 2.84 21.64 -5.55
CA GLN A 93 3.03 21.49 -4.10
C GLN A 93 2.59 20.10 -3.63
N ILE A 94 1.35 19.70 -3.92
CA ILE A 94 0.79 18.39 -3.54
C ILE A 94 1.61 17.25 -4.14
N PHE A 95 1.99 17.36 -5.41
CA PHE A 95 2.88 16.41 -6.07
C PHE A 95 4.22 16.29 -5.32
N GLY A 96 4.83 17.42 -4.94
CA GLY A 96 6.03 17.44 -4.12
C GLY A 96 5.87 16.75 -2.75
N TYR A 97 4.75 16.97 -2.07
CA TYR A 97 4.44 16.25 -0.82
C TYR A 97 4.30 14.74 -1.06
N ASN A 98 3.61 14.35 -2.12
CA ASN A 98 3.39 12.96 -2.49
C ASN A 98 4.68 12.23 -2.95
N LEU A 99 5.72 12.97 -3.35
CA LEU A 99 7.04 12.40 -3.60
C LEU A 99 7.74 11.91 -2.33
N ILE A 100 7.42 12.45 -1.14
CA ILE A 100 8.03 12.04 0.14
C ILE A 100 7.74 10.57 0.45
N PRO A 101 6.47 10.10 0.56
CA PRO A 101 6.19 8.68 0.79
C PRO A 101 6.68 7.81 -0.38
N THR A 102 6.60 8.29 -1.62
CA THR A 102 7.09 7.57 -2.80
C THR A 102 8.59 7.28 -2.72
N THR A 103 9.39 8.30 -2.42
CA THR A 103 10.86 8.16 -2.30
C THR A 103 11.24 7.33 -1.08
N LEU A 104 10.52 7.46 0.03
CA LEU A 104 10.69 6.61 1.22
C LEU A 104 10.48 5.13 0.89
N ILE A 105 9.39 4.79 0.18
CA ILE A 105 9.11 3.42 -0.26
C ILE A 105 10.25 2.88 -1.14
N ILE A 106 10.69 3.66 -2.14
CA ILE A 106 11.78 3.27 -3.04
C ILE A 106 13.10 3.08 -2.27
N ALA A 107 13.42 3.99 -1.35
CA ALA A 107 14.62 3.92 -0.53
C ALA A 107 14.59 2.71 0.42
N CYS A 108 13.45 2.43 1.04
CA CYS A 108 13.26 1.24 1.87
C CYS A 108 13.38 -0.06 1.05
N ASN A 109 13.00 -0.05 -0.24
CA ASN A 109 13.17 -1.19 -1.12
C ASN A 109 14.62 -1.50 -1.49
N LEU A 110 15.58 -0.63 -1.16
CA LEU A 110 17.00 -0.95 -1.29
C LEU A 110 17.43 -2.09 -0.34
N LEU A 111 16.68 -2.30 0.74
CA LEU A 111 16.90 -3.37 1.71
C LEU A 111 15.74 -4.38 1.66
N ALA A 112 16.07 -5.65 1.53
CA ALA A 112 15.12 -6.75 1.65
C ALA A 112 15.44 -7.64 2.84
N GLN A 113 14.38 -8.14 3.46
CA GLN A 113 14.46 -8.94 4.67
C GLN A 113 13.89 -10.33 4.40
N GLN A 114 14.51 -11.36 4.97
CA GLN A 114 14.01 -12.73 4.86
C GLN A 114 12.58 -12.81 5.38
N SER A 115 11.69 -13.40 4.57
CA SER A 115 10.30 -13.58 4.95
C SER A 115 10.17 -14.51 6.15
N ARG A 116 9.24 -14.18 7.04
CA ARG A 116 8.87 -15.05 8.18
C ARG A 116 8.10 -16.29 7.71
N TRP A 117 7.41 -16.17 6.58
CA TRP A 117 6.43 -17.15 6.12
C TRP A 117 7.01 -18.10 5.06
N VAL A 118 7.95 -17.61 4.26
CA VAL A 118 8.60 -18.38 3.18
C VAL A 118 10.12 -18.19 3.30
N LYS A 119 10.81 -19.19 3.88
CA LYS A 119 12.24 -19.07 4.25
C LYS A 119 13.18 -18.72 3.09
N GLU A 120 12.82 -19.10 1.87
CA GLU A 120 13.63 -18.89 0.65
C GLU A 120 13.40 -17.52 -0.01
N ARG A 121 12.44 -16.72 0.49
CA ARG A 121 12.07 -15.43 -0.12
C ARG A 121 12.50 -14.26 0.73
N PHE A 122 13.00 -13.22 0.06
CA PHE A 122 13.28 -11.92 0.65
C PHE A 122 12.23 -10.92 0.21
N VAL A 123 11.64 -10.23 1.19
CA VAL A 123 10.62 -9.21 0.95
C VAL A 123 11.27 -7.84 1.15
N PRO A 124 11.25 -6.96 0.13
CA PRO A 124 11.74 -5.59 0.28
C PRO A 124 10.99 -4.81 1.37
N ILE A 125 11.72 -4.02 2.16
CA ILE A 125 11.14 -3.29 3.30
C ILE A 125 10.17 -2.20 2.83
N GLY A 126 10.33 -1.68 1.61
CA GLY A 126 9.38 -0.72 1.05
C GLY A 126 7.98 -1.30 0.82
N TYR A 127 7.82 -2.63 0.71
CA TYR A 127 6.48 -3.26 0.72
C TYR A 127 5.83 -3.12 2.09
N THR A 128 6.62 -3.34 3.15
CA THR A 128 6.18 -3.11 4.52
C THR A 128 5.85 -1.63 4.76
N ALA A 129 6.65 -0.71 4.23
CA ALA A 129 6.37 0.73 4.31
C ALA A 129 5.05 1.09 3.60
N PHE A 130 4.82 0.54 2.40
CA PHE A 130 3.56 0.72 1.66
C PHE A 130 2.35 0.16 2.42
N TRP A 131 2.45 -1.05 3.00
CA TRP A 131 1.38 -1.62 3.83
C TRP A 131 1.14 -0.80 5.09
N GLY A 132 2.20 -0.29 5.73
CA GLY A 132 2.09 0.63 6.86
C GLY A 132 1.34 1.92 6.50
N LEU A 133 1.66 2.53 5.36
CA LEU A 133 0.95 3.70 4.84
C LEU A 133 -0.52 3.39 4.55
N THR A 134 -0.80 2.20 3.99
CA THR A 134 -2.17 1.71 3.74
C THR A 134 -2.96 1.60 5.03
N ILE A 135 -2.36 1.05 6.10
CA ILE A 135 -3.01 0.94 7.41
C ILE A 135 -3.32 2.32 7.98
N VAL A 136 -2.35 3.25 7.97
CA VAL A 136 -2.56 4.62 8.47
C VAL A 136 -3.71 5.31 7.73
N PHE A 137 -3.74 5.20 6.40
CA PHE A 137 -4.79 5.80 5.58
C PHE A 137 -6.16 5.13 5.78
N ALA A 138 -6.20 3.80 5.93
CA ALA A 138 -7.41 3.06 6.25
C ALA A 138 -7.98 3.46 7.61
N VAL A 139 -7.13 3.70 8.61
CA VAL A 139 -7.53 4.22 9.93
C VAL A 139 -8.09 5.64 9.83
N ILE A 140 -7.43 6.52 9.09
CA ILE A 140 -7.93 7.90 8.85
C ILE A 140 -9.29 7.86 8.15
N THR A 141 -9.44 7.01 7.13
CA THR A 141 -10.69 6.85 6.39
C THR A 141 -11.78 6.26 7.28
N GLY A 142 -11.48 5.19 8.01
CA GLY A 142 -12.41 4.48 8.88
C GLY A 142 -12.89 5.33 10.05
N SER A 143 -12.02 6.15 10.64
CA SER A 143 -12.38 7.10 11.70
C SER A 143 -12.91 8.45 11.19
N TRP A 144 -12.94 8.69 9.87
CA TRP A 144 -13.28 9.98 9.27
C TRP A 144 -12.44 11.16 9.80
N SER A 145 -11.14 10.93 9.98
CA SER A 145 -10.20 11.90 10.56
C SER A 145 -9.57 12.84 9.53
N PHE A 146 -10.27 13.12 8.42
CA PHE A 146 -9.80 14.09 7.42
C PHE A 146 -9.81 15.52 7.97
N GLY A 147 -8.95 16.38 7.39
CA GLY A 147 -8.76 17.77 7.83
C GLY A 147 -9.98 18.66 7.62
N VAL A 148 -10.80 18.39 6.59
CA VAL A 148 -12.06 19.11 6.34
C VAL A 148 -13.18 18.38 7.09
N ALA A 149 -13.74 19.04 8.10
CA ALA A 149 -14.84 18.51 8.91
C ALA A 149 -16.15 18.51 8.10
N THR A 150 -16.46 17.38 7.48
CA THR A 150 -17.76 17.11 6.86
C THR A 150 -18.48 16.04 7.66
N ALA A 151 -19.82 16.01 7.58
CA ALA A 151 -20.62 14.96 8.20
C ALA A 151 -20.11 13.59 7.74
N ALA A 152 -19.82 12.71 8.70
CA ALA A 152 -19.16 11.46 8.40
C ALA A 152 -20.12 10.48 7.71
N PRO A 153 -19.83 10.05 6.48
CA PRO A 153 -20.73 9.18 5.74
C PRO A 153 -20.70 7.76 6.34
N PRO A 154 -21.69 6.91 6.02
CA PRO A 154 -21.68 5.52 6.46
C PRO A 154 -20.55 4.72 5.79
N LEU A 155 -20.22 3.56 6.38
CA LEU A 155 -19.04 2.75 6.02
C LEU A 155 -18.94 2.44 4.50
N HIS A 156 -20.05 2.08 3.85
CA HIS A 156 -20.03 1.75 2.42
C HIS A 156 -19.59 2.93 1.55
N TYR A 157 -20.02 4.16 1.85
CA TYR A 157 -19.55 5.35 1.14
C TYR A 157 -18.08 5.68 1.43
N ARG A 158 -17.57 5.34 2.63
CA ARG A 158 -16.13 5.49 2.94
C ARG A 158 -15.29 4.56 2.07
N LEU A 159 -15.72 3.30 1.93
CA LEU A 159 -15.03 2.27 1.14
C LEU A 159 -15.13 2.53 -0.37
N VAL A 160 -16.34 2.76 -0.88
CA VAL A 160 -16.57 3.01 -2.31
C VAL A 160 -15.96 4.34 -2.75
N GLY A 161 -15.86 5.31 -1.84
CA GLY A 161 -15.20 6.58 -2.10
C GLY A 161 -13.76 6.47 -2.58
N MET A 162 -13.05 5.37 -2.28
CA MET A 162 -11.71 5.13 -2.85
C MET A 162 -11.75 5.06 -4.39
N PHE A 163 -12.82 4.54 -4.98
CA PHE A 163 -12.96 4.37 -6.44
C PHE A 163 -13.41 5.64 -7.17
N ASP A 164 -13.77 6.69 -6.44
CA ASP A 164 -14.14 7.98 -7.01
C ASP A 164 -12.91 8.79 -7.43
N ILE A 165 -12.19 8.30 -8.44
CA ILE A 165 -10.92 8.85 -8.92
C ILE A 165 -11.05 10.27 -9.52
N LEU A 166 -12.27 10.69 -9.87
CA LEU A 166 -12.53 12.00 -10.46
C LEU A 166 -12.61 13.10 -9.40
N HIS A 167 -13.05 12.76 -8.19
CA HIS A 167 -13.22 13.72 -7.10
C HIS A 167 -12.27 13.46 -5.91
N ARG A 168 -11.61 12.30 -5.88
CA ARG A 168 -10.70 11.89 -4.81
C ARG A 168 -9.42 11.28 -5.40
N SER A 169 -8.28 11.80 -4.98
CA SER A 169 -6.97 11.34 -5.47
C SER A 169 -6.54 9.98 -4.91
N GLY A 170 -7.19 9.50 -3.84
CA GLY A 170 -6.70 8.38 -3.03
C GLY A 170 -6.28 7.15 -3.82
N LEU A 171 -7.13 6.62 -4.71
CA LEU A 171 -6.76 5.42 -5.47
C LEU A 171 -5.64 5.69 -6.48
N LEU A 172 -5.58 6.88 -7.08
CA LEU A 172 -4.49 7.26 -7.98
C LEU A 172 -3.15 7.32 -7.23
N GLU A 173 -3.13 7.93 -6.05
CA GLU A 173 -1.95 8.04 -5.19
C GLU A 173 -1.48 6.67 -4.69
N PHE A 174 -2.39 5.85 -4.17
CA PHE A 174 -2.03 4.50 -3.71
C PHE A 174 -1.60 3.58 -4.86
N SER A 175 -2.20 3.73 -6.05
CA SER A 175 -1.75 3.02 -7.25
C SER A 175 -0.33 3.47 -7.64
N ALA A 176 -0.02 4.76 -7.54
CA ALA A 176 1.33 5.27 -7.77
C ALA A 176 2.34 4.71 -6.76
N TYR A 177 2.03 4.75 -5.46
CA TYR A 177 2.89 4.19 -4.41
C TYR A 177 3.12 2.68 -4.59
N LEU A 178 2.07 1.95 -4.96
CA LEU A 178 2.14 0.52 -5.22
C LEU A 178 3.04 0.22 -6.41
N LEU A 179 2.86 0.91 -7.54
CA LEU A 179 3.71 0.72 -8.72
C LEU A 179 5.17 1.10 -8.44
N ALA A 180 5.39 2.20 -7.71
CA ALA A 180 6.72 2.61 -7.25
C ALA A 180 7.36 1.51 -6.38
N ALA A 181 6.62 0.94 -5.44
CA ALA A 181 7.07 -0.18 -4.63
C ALA A 181 7.43 -1.38 -5.53
N VAL A 182 6.51 -1.83 -6.39
CA VAL A 182 6.68 -3.04 -7.20
C VAL A 182 7.85 -2.93 -8.17
N VAL A 183 8.04 -1.78 -8.81
CA VAL A 183 9.15 -1.57 -9.75
C VAL A 183 10.49 -1.48 -8.99
N SER A 184 10.52 -0.77 -7.86
CA SER A 184 11.73 -0.63 -7.05
C SER A 184 12.14 -1.93 -6.32
N PHE A 185 11.35 -3.01 -6.40
CA PHE A 185 11.77 -4.35 -5.98
C PHE A 185 13.15 -4.72 -6.54
N LYS A 186 13.41 -4.42 -7.83
CA LYS A 186 14.70 -4.72 -8.47
C LYS A 186 15.86 -3.85 -8.00
N PHE A 187 15.57 -2.76 -7.29
CA PHE A 187 16.58 -1.88 -6.71
C PHE A 187 17.14 -2.43 -5.40
N THR A 188 16.64 -3.58 -4.92
CA THR A 188 17.17 -4.24 -3.72
C THR A 188 18.67 -4.48 -3.86
N LEU A 189 19.45 -3.82 -3.00
CA LEU A 189 20.90 -3.95 -2.91
C LEU A 189 21.32 -4.86 -1.77
N TRP A 190 20.64 -4.79 -0.63
CA TRP A 190 21.04 -5.51 0.58
C TRP A 190 19.98 -6.53 0.96
N TYR A 191 20.43 -7.74 1.29
CA TYR A 191 19.59 -8.84 1.75
C TYR A 191 19.96 -9.17 3.18
N SER A 192 18.98 -9.16 4.09
CA SER A 192 19.18 -9.43 5.51
C SER A 192 18.36 -10.62 5.99
N ASP A 193 18.94 -11.41 6.89
CA ASP A 193 18.25 -12.50 7.60
C ASP A 193 17.50 -12.01 8.87
N ARG A 194 17.40 -10.68 9.06
CA ARG A 194 16.93 -9.93 10.26
C ARG A 194 17.98 -9.66 11.33
N LYS A 195 19.13 -10.31 11.27
CA LYS A 195 20.22 -10.11 12.24
C LYS A 195 21.39 -9.41 11.58
N THR A 196 21.77 -9.87 10.39
CA THR A 196 22.91 -9.36 9.63
C THR A 196 22.56 -9.22 8.15
N ILE A 197 23.43 -8.56 7.39
CA ILE A 197 23.36 -8.51 5.93
C ILE A 197 24.09 -9.74 5.41
N ILE A 198 23.37 -10.61 4.71
CA ILE A 198 23.89 -11.88 4.21
C ILE A 198 24.39 -11.79 2.76
N ALA A 199 23.88 -10.83 2.00
CA ALA A 199 24.28 -10.60 0.62
C ALA A 199 24.10 -9.14 0.24
N SER A 200 24.92 -8.67 -0.69
CA SER A 200 24.82 -7.34 -1.29
C SER A 200 24.98 -7.40 -2.81
N ARG A 201 24.37 -6.44 -3.51
CA ARG A 201 24.47 -6.26 -4.96
C ARG A 201 24.99 -4.88 -5.29
N ASN A 202 25.67 -4.76 -6.43
CA ASN A 202 26.12 -3.47 -6.93
C ASN A 202 25.00 -2.75 -7.69
N TRP A 203 24.94 -1.41 -7.57
CA TRP A 203 23.99 -0.57 -8.31
C TRP A 203 24.06 -0.78 -9.84
N ARG A 204 25.24 -1.13 -10.37
CA ARG A 204 25.44 -1.37 -11.81
C ARG A 204 24.72 -2.61 -12.33
N GLU A 205 24.36 -3.54 -11.45
CA GLU A 205 23.63 -4.77 -11.81
C GLU A 205 22.11 -4.57 -11.86
N VAL A 206 21.64 -3.41 -11.39
CA VAL A 206 20.22 -3.07 -11.38
C VAL A 206 19.79 -2.73 -12.80
N LYS A 207 19.17 -3.69 -13.48
CA LYS A 207 18.63 -3.52 -14.84
C LYS A 207 17.12 -3.62 -14.83
N LEU A 208 16.46 -2.51 -15.15
CA LEU A 208 15.02 -2.48 -15.39
C LEU A 208 14.68 -2.92 -16.81
N THR A 209 13.67 -3.76 -16.92
CA THR A 209 13.02 -4.14 -18.18
C THR A 209 12.23 -2.96 -18.76
N LYS A 210 11.85 -3.05 -20.04
CA LYS A 210 11.00 -2.04 -20.69
C LYS A 210 9.68 -1.86 -19.94
N SER A 211 9.01 -2.96 -19.57
CA SER A 211 7.76 -2.93 -18.83
C SER A 211 7.91 -2.24 -17.48
N GLU A 212 9.00 -2.51 -16.75
CA GLU A 212 9.28 -1.86 -15.46
C GLU A 212 9.49 -0.35 -15.60
N LYS A 213 10.17 0.10 -16.66
CA LYS A 213 10.31 1.55 -16.95
C LYS A 213 8.96 2.20 -17.24
N VAL A 214 8.09 1.52 -17.99
CA VAL A 214 6.73 1.99 -18.27
C VAL A 214 5.91 2.10 -16.98
N PHE A 215 5.96 1.09 -16.11
CA PHE A 215 5.25 1.15 -14.82
C PHE A 215 5.83 2.20 -13.87
N LEU A 216 7.13 2.47 -13.90
CA LEU A 216 7.73 3.55 -13.13
C LEU A 216 7.23 4.91 -13.62
N LEU A 217 7.23 5.14 -14.94
CA LEU A 217 6.67 6.35 -15.53
C LEU A 217 5.19 6.50 -15.17
N LEU A 218 4.43 5.41 -15.28
CA LEU A 218 3.01 5.39 -14.93
C LEU A 218 2.78 5.75 -13.45
N ALA A 219 3.64 5.30 -12.53
CA ALA A 219 3.56 5.68 -11.13
C ALA A 219 3.64 7.20 -10.95
N PHE A 220 4.61 7.87 -11.60
CA PHE A 220 4.73 9.32 -11.52
C PHE A 220 3.57 10.06 -12.21
N VAL A 221 3.07 9.54 -13.33
CA VAL A 221 1.89 10.10 -14.01
C VAL A 221 0.65 10.02 -13.11
N LEU A 222 0.39 8.86 -12.50
CA LEU A 222 -0.72 8.69 -11.57
C LEU A 222 -0.60 9.62 -10.36
N LEU A 223 0.61 9.78 -9.82
CA LEU A 223 0.86 10.68 -8.70
C LEU A 223 0.58 12.15 -9.06
N PHE A 224 0.96 12.56 -10.27
CA PHE A 224 0.68 13.90 -10.79
C PHE A 224 -0.82 14.12 -11.04
N CYS A 225 -1.50 13.14 -11.65
CA CYS A 225 -2.94 13.18 -11.84
C CYS A 225 -3.69 13.26 -10.49
N GLY A 226 -3.27 12.47 -9.49
CA GLY A 226 -3.83 12.54 -8.14
C GLY A 226 -3.65 13.93 -7.52
N ALA A 227 -2.46 14.50 -7.62
CA ALA A 227 -2.19 15.87 -7.13
C ALA A 227 -3.05 16.93 -7.83
N TYR A 228 -3.31 16.77 -9.13
CA TYR A 228 -4.17 17.67 -9.87
C TYR A 228 -5.64 17.58 -9.42
N VAL A 229 -6.17 16.36 -9.26
CA VAL A 229 -7.54 16.13 -8.75
C VAL A 229 -7.71 16.76 -7.36
N GLU A 230 -6.76 16.55 -6.46
CA GLU A 230 -6.80 17.11 -5.10
C GLU A 230 -6.71 18.65 -5.13
N SER A 231 -5.84 19.21 -5.98
CA SER A 231 -5.72 20.66 -6.15
C SER A 231 -7.02 21.32 -6.62
N CYS A 232 -7.66 20.74 -7.64
CA CYS A 232 -8.96 21.21 -8.14
C CYS A 232 -10.02 21.21 -7.03
N ARG A 233 -10.05 20.15 -6.22
CA ARG A 233 -10.99 20.02 -5.10
C ARG A 233 -10.76 21.06 -4.01
N ILE A 234 -9.50 21.29 -3.61
CA ILE A 234 -9.17 22.28 -2.59
C ILE A 234 -9.65 23.66 -3.02
N ILE A 235 -9.40 24.04 -4.28
CA ILE A 235 -9.80 25.35 -4.81
C ILE A 235 -11.32 25.50 -4.86
N GLN A 236 -12.06 24.45 -5.25
CA GLN A 236 -13.53 24.45 -5.20
C GLN A 236 -14.10 24.59 -3.78
N LEU A 237 -13.35 24.17 -2.75
CA LEU A 237 -13.77 24.27 -1.34
C LEU A 237 -13.37 25.61 -0.69
N THR A 238 -12.39 26.32 -1.25
CA THR A 238 -11.86 27.59 -0.72
C THR A 238 -12.29 28.83 -1.49
N GLY A 239 -12.81 28.68 -2.70
CA GLY A 239 -13.38 29.76 -3.53
C GLY A 239 -14.88 29.88 -3.33
#